data_AF-A0A485LC78-F1
#
_entry.id   AF-A0A485LC78-F1
#
_cell.length_a   1.000
_cell.length_b   1.000
_cell.length_c   1.000
_cell.angle_alpha   90.00
_cell.angle_beta   90.00
_cell.angle_gamma   90.00
#
_symmetry.space_group_name_H-M   'P 1'
#
loop_
_entity.id
_entity.type
_entity.pdbx_description
1 polymer ?
#
loop_
_entity_poly.entity_id
_entity_poly.type
_entity_poly.pdbx_seq_one_letter_code
_entity_poly.pdbx_strand_id
1 'polypeptide(L)'
;MTTLQMHDVTQDPLRTKLPSCPTVDSSLLKVVAHRSPCDAALVAGLALLESADRAAAAIPPLRSKRPRSLTAECNAATPILKKKSLSFTSATTFVFPVAYGGSAIPETAGPPIGLATHHVTSSTIDLSSISPRRRYERTGVHRFSHLERVRLLKAAKYTGRDIACFCSEAMDIRSSREETQEDWYRANKDAAADVGGAA
;
A
#
# COMPACT_ATOMS: atom_id res chain seq x y z
N MET A 1 -6.62 19.45 75.51
CA MET A 1 -5.41 19.57 74.67
C MET A 1 -5.85 19.50 73.22
N THR A 2 -5.61 20.61 72.51
CA THR A 2 -5.52 20.80 71.04
C THR A 2 -6.65 20.30 70.12
N THR A 3 -7.50 21.26 69.75
CA THR A 3 -8.25 21.36 68.49
C THR A 3 -7.33 21.58 67.29
N LEU A 4 -7.66 20.99 66.14
CA LEU A 4 -7.20 21.45 64.82
C LEU A 4 -8.35 21.26 63.80
N GLN A 5 -9.11 22.33 63.60
CA GLN A 5 -9.79 22.65 62.34
C GLN A 5 -8.74 23.18 61.34
N MET A 6 -9.20 23.72 60.20
CA MET A 6 -8.49 24.38 59.08
C MET A 6 -8.24 23.41 57.90
N HIS A 7 -8.61 23.66 56.64
CA HIS A 7 -9.45 24.67 56.00
C HIS A 7 -9.83 24.18 54.59
N ASP A 8 -10.96 24.71 54.12
CA ASP A 8 -11.48 24.72 52.75
C ASP A 8 -10.46 25.32 51.76
N VAL A 9 -10.26 24.69 50.60
CA VAL A 9 -9.60 25.31 49.45
C VAL A 9 -10.53 25.15 48.25
N THR A 10 -11.32 26.20 48.03
CA THR A 10 -12.06 26.46 46.81
C THR A 10 -11.19 27.23 45.82
N GLN A 11 -11.39 26.96 44.51
CA GLN A 11 -11.04 27.70 43.26
C GLN A 11 -10.15 26.88 42.31
N ASP A 12 -10.35 26.82 40.99
CA ASP A 12 -11.46 27.10 40.05
C ASP A 12 -10.98 26.57 38.66
N PRO A 13 -11.79 26.59 37.57
CA PRO A 13 -11.75 25.58 36.52
C PRO A 13 -11.07 26.08 35.23
N LEU A 14 -10.05 25.37 34.74
CA LEU A 14 -9.61 25.49 33.35
C LEU A 14 -10.26 24.42 32.48
N ARG A 15 -11.48 24.78 32.08
CA ARG A 15 -12.27 24.23 31.00
C ARG A 15 -11.57 24.48 29.66
N THR A 16 -10.64 23.62 29.27
CA THR A 16 -10.22 23.55 27.86
C THR A 16 -11.31 22.81 27.08
N LYS A 17 -12.16 23.60 26.40
CA LYS A 17 -13.05 23.12 25.33
C LYS A 17 -12.18 22.42 24.28
N LEU A 18 -12.20 21.09 24.27
CA LEU A 18 -11.89 20.32 23.07
C LEU A 18 -12.95 20.68 22.00
N PRO A 19 -12.58 20.94 20.75
CA PRO A 19 -13.55 21.06 19.67
C PRO A 19 -14.27 19.72 19.53
N SER A 20 -15.59 19.75 19.76
CA SER A 20 -16.51 18.66 19.51
C SER A 20 -16.37 18.20 18.06
N CYS A 21 -15.92 16.98 17.86
CA CYS A 21 -16.05 16.31 16.57
C CYS A 21 -17.55 16.26 16.21
N PRO A 22 -17.95 16.54 14.96
CA PRO A 22 -19.31 16.25 14.54
C PRO A 22 -19.53 14.74 14.64
N THR A 23 -20.48 14.35 15.49
CA THR A 23 -21.04 12.99 15.53
C THR A 23 -21.69 12.73 14.18
N VAL A 24 -20.95 12.11 13.26
CA VAL A 24 -21.55 11.52 12.07
C VAL A 24 -22.27 10.25 12.50
N ASP A 25 -23.57 10.26 12.24
CA ASP A 25 -24.54 9.23 12.53
C ASP A 25 -23.98 7.82 12.28
N SER A 26 -23.89 7.02 13.34
CA SER A 26 -23.34 5.66 13.33
C SER A 26 -24.30 4.63 12.70
N SER A 27 -25.40 5.10 12.14
CA SER A 27 -26.57 4.33 11.75
C SER A 27 -26.49 3.72 10.34
N LEU A 28 -25.36 3.84 9.64
CA LEU A 28 -25.19 3.30 8.29
C LEU A 28 -23.91 2.47 8.07
N LEU A 29 -23.37 1.86 9.12
CA LEU A 29 -22.56 0.65 8.95
C LEU A 29 -23.50 -0.52 8.58
N LYS A 30 -24.03 -0.48 7.35
CA LYS A 30 -24.47 -1.71 6.69
C LYS A 30 -23.24 -2.60 6.66
N VAL A 31 -23.23 -3.61 7.52
CA VAL A 31 -22.36 -4.76 7.43
C VAL A 31 -22.57 -5.31 6.02
N VAL A 32 -21.71 -4.89 5.09
CA VAL A 32 -21.57 -5.58 3.81
C VAL A 32 -21.02 -6.92 4.22
N ALA A 33 -21.90 -7.92 4.28
CA ALA A 33 -21.50 -9.30 4.31
C ALA A 33 -20.49 -9.46 3.17
N HIS A 34 -19.21 -9.60 3.51
CA HIS A 34 -18.22 -10.08 2.58
C HIS A 34 -18.75 -11.42 2.11
N ARG A 35 -19.31 -11.46 0.90
CA ARG A 35 -19.63 -12.71 0.23
C ARG A 35 -18.33 -13.49 0.22
N SER A 36 -18.33 -14.62 0.92
CA SER A 36 -17.18 -15.50 0.96
C SER A 36 -16.88 -15.90 -0.49
N PRO A 37 -15.67 -15.65 -1.01
CA PRO A 37 -15.30 -16.10 -2.35
C PRO A 37 -15.33 -17.64 -2.48
N CYS A 38 -15.44 -18.35 -1.35
CA CYS A 38 -15.54 -19.81 -1.29
C CYS A 38 -16.86 -20.37 -1.88
N ASP A 39 -17.92 -19.57 -1.99
CA ASP A 39 -19.22 -20.05 -2.51
C ASP A 39 -19.31 -19.95 -4.06
N ALA A 40 -18.30 -19.38 -4.73
CA ALA A 40 -18.32 -19.17 -6.19
C ALA A 40 -17.61 -20.27 -7.01
N ALA A 41 -17.07 -21.31 -6.37
CA ALA A 41 -16.32 -22.37 -7.04
C ALA A 41 -17.04 -23.72 -6.96
N LEU A 42 -18.18 -23.83 -7.64
CA LEU A 42 -18.66 -25.12 -8.14
C LEU A 42 -19.33 -24.93 -9.52
N VAL A 43 -18.64 -25.40 -10.56
CA VAL A 43 -19.08 -25.62 -11.95
C VAL A 43 -19.09 -24.42 -12.92
N ALA A 44 -17.98 -24.25 -13.65
CA ALA A 44 -17.87 -24.08 -15.10
C ALA A 44 -16.37 -23.86 -15.40
N GLY A 45 -15.64 -24.71 -16.12
CA GLY A 45 -15.98 -25.27 -17.43
C GLY A 45 -15.10 -24.55 -18.47
N LEU A 46 -14.04 -25.23 -18.90
CA LEU A 46 -13.10 -24.79 -19.94
C LEU A 46 -13.79 -24.38 -21.26
N ALA A 47 -13.14 -23.43 -21.95
CA ALA A 47 -13.22 -23.09 -23.38
C ALA A 47 -14.39 -22.21 -23.88
N LEU A 48 -14.09 -20.97 -24.30
CA LEU A 48 -13.77 -20.65 -25.70
C LEU A 48 -13.19 -19.23 -25.83
N LEU A 49 -12.11 -19.10 -26.61
CA LEU A 49 -11.64 -17.87 -27.24
C LEU A 49 -12.74 -17.30 -28.15
N GLU A 50 -12.83 -15.98 -28.31
CA GLU A 50 -12.20 -15.28 -29.45
C GLU A 50 -12.67 -13.81 -29.55
N SER A 51 -11.70 -12.92 -29.75
CA SER A 51 -11.75 -11.66 -30.52
C SER A 51 -12.64 -10.49 -30.07
N ALA A 52 -12.00 -9.42 -29.57
CA ALA A 52 -12.13 -8.08 -30.18
C ALA A 52 -11.03 -7.12 -29.72
N ASP A 53 -10.39 -6.50 -30.71
CA ASP A 53 -9.60 -5.28 -30.70
C ASP A 53 -8.30 -5.17 -29.89
N ARG A 54 -7.25 -5.55 -30.61
CA ARG A 54 -5.87 -5.15 -30.42
C ARG A 54 -5.67 -3.67 -30.77
N ALA A 55 -6.21 -2.77 -29.95
CA ALA A 55 -5.74 -1.39 -29.93
C ALA A 55 -4.42 -1.35 -29.14
N ALA A 56 -3.32 -1.54 -29.86
CA ALA A 56 -1.97 -1.31 -29.35
C ALA A 56 -1.88 0.14 -28.86
N ALA A 57 -2.09 0.36 -27.57
CA ALA A 57 -1.74 1.60 -26.90
C ALA A 57 -0.21 1.73 -27.04
N ALA A 58 0.20 2.48 -28.06
CA ALA A 58 1.59 2.79 -28.33
C ALA A 58 2.18 3.41 -27.06
N ILE A 59 2.97 2.62 -26.32
CA ILE A 59 3.74 3.09 -25.19
C ILE A 59 4.64 4.20 -25.74
N PRO A 60 4.50 5.46 -25.29
CA PRO A 60 5.35 6.53 -25.78
C PRO A 60 6.81 6.18 -25.47
N PRO A 61 7.74 6.43 -26.41
CA PRO A 61 9.12 6.01 -26.26
C PRO A 61 9.71 6.58 -24.96
N LEU A 62 10.29 5.68 -24.15
CA LEU A 62 11.04 6.05 -22.97
C LEU A 62 12.14 7.03 -23.37
N ARG A 63 11.97 8.26 -22.89
CA ARG A 63 12.86 9.40 -23.12
C ARG A 63 14.30 8.97 -22.89
N SER A 64 15.09 9.04 -23.97
CA SER A 64 16.52 8.74 -24.01
C SER A 64 17.26 9.27 -22.77
N LYS A 65 18.09 8.40 -22.18
CA LYS A 65 18.98 8.70 -21.05
C LYS A 65 19.84 9.90 -21.42
N ARG A 66 19.56 11.07 -20.84
CA ARG A 66 20.47 12.22 -20.91
C ARG A 66 21.85 11.79 -20.39
N PRO A 67 22.94 11.98 -21.15
CA PRO A 67 24.27 11.75 -20.63
C PRO A 67 24.52 12.71 -19.47
N ARG A 68 25.00 12.17 -18.33
CA ARG A 68 25.60 12.98 -17.27
C ARG A 68 26.97 13.44 -17.78
N SER A 69 27.05 14.64 -18.37
CA SER A 69 28.34 15.27 -18.64
C SER A 69 28.89 15.83 -17.33
N LEU A 70 29.92 15.17 -16.81
CA LEU A 70 30.83 15.75 -15.83
C LEU A 70 31.73 16.77 -16.53
N THR A 71 31.96 17.88 -15.83
CA THR A 71 33.00 18.91 -16.04
C THR A 71 33.04 19.63 -17.39
N ALA A 72 32.45 20.82 -17.42
CA ALA A 72 32.90 21.91 -18.28
C ALA A 72 33.08 23.16 -17.40
N GLU A 73 34.33 23.47 -17.06
CA GLU A 73 34.70 24.79 -16.58
C GLU A 73 34.67 25.74 -17.78
N CYS A 74 33.72 26.68 -17.77
CA CYS A 74 33.78 27.85 -18.64
C CYS A 74 33.23 29.05 -17.87
N ASN A 75 34.15 29.96 -17.49
CA ASN A 75 33.81 31.28 -16.95
C ASN A 75 33.18 32.12 -18.06
N ALA A 76 31.86 32.03 -18.19
CA ALA A 76 31.05 32.96 -18.94
C ALA A 76 29.87 33.37 -18.06
N ALA A 77 29.67 34.69 -17.90
CA ALA A 77 28.56 35.26 -17.15
C ALA A 77 27.23 34.84 -17.80
N THR A 78 26.67 33.74 -17.31
CA THR A 78 25.41 33.16 -17.79
C THR A 78 24.24 33.81 -17.05
N PRO A 79 23.14 34.14 -17.74
CA PRO A 79 21.95 34.65 -17.07
C PRO A 79 21.48 33.60 -16.07
N ILE A 80 21.36 33.99 -14.80
CA ILE A 80 20.97 33.14 -13.68
C ILE A 80 19.61 32.52 -14.00
N LEU A 81 19.60 31.33 -14.59
CA LEU A 81 18.39 30.54 -14.80
C LEU A 81 17.87 30.17 -13.41
N LYS A 82 16.87 30.92 -12.94
CA LYS A 82 16.18 30.65 -11.68
C LYS A 82 15.70 29.20 -11.72
N LYS A 83 16.30 28.35 -10.87
CA LYS A 83 15.86 26.97 -10.70
C LYS A 83 14.42 27.02 -10.20
N LYS A 84 13.49 26.49 -11.00
CA LYS A 84 12.09 26.31 -10.57
C LYS A 84 12.09 25.32 -9.41
N SER A 85 11.52 25.72 -8.29
CA SER A 85 11.35 24.87 -7.11
C SER A 85 9.87 24.72 -6.80
N LEU A 86 9.49 23.54 -6.32
CA LEU A 86 8.14 23.26 -5.85
C LEU A 86 8.19 23.03 -4.34
N SER A 87 7.29 23.69 -3.62
CA SER A 87 7.08 23.47 -2.19
C SER A 87 5.69 22.92 -1.94
N PHE A 88 5.61 21.83 -1.18
CA PHE A 88 4.34 21.28 -0.72
C PHE A 88 3.90 22.02 0.53
N THR A 89 2.65 22.49 0.53
CA THR A 89 2.07 23.24 1.67
C THR A 89 1.28 22.34 2.60
N SER A 90 0.75 21.21 2.13
CA SER A 90 -0.06 20.31 2.96
C SER A 90 0.24 18.85 2.65
N ALA A 91 0.03 18.01 3.65
CA ALA A 91 0.00 16.56 3.51
C ALA A 91 -1.30 16.04 4.10
N THR A 92 -2.01 15.22 3.33
CA THR A 92 -3.21 14.52 3.80
C THR A 92 -2.88 13.05 4.01
N THR A 93 -3.10 12.57 5.21
CA THR A 93 -2.90 11.16 5.59
C THR A 93 -4.26 10.48 5.66
N PHE A 94 -4.40 9.33 4.99
CA PHE A 94 -5.59 8.48 5.06
C PHE A 94 -5.25 7.20 5.79
N VAL A 95 -6.07 6.84 6.79
CA VAL A 95 -5.91 5.63 7.59
C VAL A 95 -6.92 4.59 7.12
N PHE A 96 -6.40 3.45 6.65
CA PHE A 96 -7.20 2.34 6.18
C PHE A 96 -7.10 1.15 7.15
N PRO A 97 -8.22 0.50 7.48
CA PRO A 97 -8.19 -0.78 8.19
C PRO A 97 -7.45 -1.87 7.38
N VAL A 98 -6.95 -2.88 8.09
CA VAL A 98 -6.39 -4.08 7.46
C VAL A 98 -7.53 -4.90 6.84
N ALA A 99 -7.31 -5.38 5.61
CA ALA A 99 -8.23 -6.25 4.89
C ALA A 99 -7.47 -7.32 4.10
N TYR A 100 -8.20 -8.26 3.50
CA TYR A 100 -7.65 -9.14 2.48
C TYR A 100 -7.21 -8.35 1.24
N GLY A 101 -6.03 -8.67 0.69
CA GLY A 101 -5.49 -8.00 -0.50
C GLY A 101 -4.88 -8.98 -1.49
N GLY A 102 -5.68 -9.53 -2.41
CA GLY A 102 -5.24 -10.57 -3.36
C GLY A 102 -4.06 -10.19 -4.28
N SER A 103 -3.74 -8.91 -4.43
CA SER A 103 -2.55 -8.46 -5.19
C SER A 103 -1.25 -8.55 -4.38
N ALA A 104 -1.32 -8.50 -3.06
CA ALA A 104 -0.16 -8.46 -2.16
C ALA A 104 0.32 -9.87 -1.80
N ILE A 105 0.64 -10.66 -2.84
CA ILE A 105 1.05 -12.07 -2.66
C ILE A 105 2.39 -12.13 -1.91
N PRO A 106 2.42 -12.71 -0.71
CA PRO A 106 3.63 -12.81 0.09
C PRO A 106 4.53 -13.90 -0.48
N GLU A 107 5.84 -13.65 -0.47
CA GLU A 107 6.86 -14.65 -0.82
C GLU A 107 6.77 -15.89 0.10
N THR A 108 6.44 -15.67 1.37
CA THR A 108 6.27 -16.74 2.37
C THR A 108 4.81 -17.19 2.49
N ALA A 109 4.61 -18.43 2.95
CA ALA A 109 3.28 -19.03 3.13
C ALA A 109 2.31 -18.14 3.91
N GLY A 110 1.00 -18.22 3.63
CA GLY A 110 -0.06 -17.53 4.39
C GLY A 110 -0.89 -16.56 3.59
N PRO A 111 -1.92 -15.98 4.23
CA PRO A 111 -2.88 -15.15 3.52
C PRO A 111 -2.22 -13.81 3.16
N PRO A 112 -2.52 -13.24 1.99
CA PRO A 112 -2.08 -11.90 1.65
C PRO A 112 -2.88 -10.88 2.47
N ILE A 113 -2.21 -9.81 2.86
CA ILE A 113 -2.80 -8.72 3.63
C ILE A 113 -2.71 -7.42 2.83
N GLY A 114 -3.74 -6.60 2.95
CA GLY A 114 -3.82 -5.32 2.28
C GLY A 114 -4.58 -4.30 3.12
N LEU A 115 -4.96 -3.23 2.45
CA LEU A 115 -5.77 -2.17 3.02
C LEU A 115 -7.22 -2.35 2.55
N ALA A 116 -8.17 -1.99 3.40
CA ALA A 116 -9.58 -1.95 3.02
C ALA A 116 -9.81 -0.93 1.89
N THR A 117 -10.92 -1.10 1.17
CA THR A 117 -11.32 -0.20 0.07
C THR A 117 -11.60 1.23 0.55
N HIS A 118 -12.02 1.39 1.81
CA HIS A 118 -12.39 2.67 2.39
C HIS A 118 -11.55 3.00 3.62
N HIS A 119 -11.14 4.27 3.72
CA HIS A 119 -10.44 4.78 4.88
C HIS A 119 -11.44 5.08 6.01
N VAL A 120 -10.99 4.99 7.25
CA VAL A 120 -11.79 5.32 8.44
C VAL A 120 -11.48 6.71 8.97
N THR A 121 -10.30 7.24 8.66
CA THR A 121 -9.86 8.54 9.15
C THR A 121 -9.01 9.23 8.09
N SER A 122 -9.14 10.54 7.99
CA SER A 122 -8.26 11.39 7.22
C SER A 122 -7.82 12.56 8.08
N SER A 123 -6.57 12.97 7.94
CA SER A 123 -6.02 14.13 8.63
C SER A 123 -5.11 14.90 7.69
N THR A 124 -5.35 16.20 7.57
CA THR A 124 -4.52 17.10 6.77
C THR A 124 -3.69 17.96 7.70
N ILE A 125 -2.38 17.98 7.46
CA ILE A 125 -1.43 18.81 8.19
C ILE A 125 -0.82 19.84 7.26
N ASP A 126 -0.60 21.05 7.78
CA ASP A 126 0.11 22.11 7.08
C ASP A 126 1.62 21.93 7.25
N LEU A 127 2.30 21.65 6.14
CA LEU A 127 3.74 21.42 6.08
C LEU A 127 4.54 22.72 6.22
N SER A 128 3.93 23.88 6.02
CA SER A 128 4.61 25.17 6.19
C SER A 128 5.01 25.43 7.65
N SER A 129 4.27 24.84 8.59
CA SER A 129 4.49 24.93 10.04
C SER A 129 5.56 23.95 10.56
N ILE A 130 5.96 22.96 9.75
CA ILE A 130 6.82 21.87 10.18
C ILE A 130 8.28 22.20 9.84
N SER A 131 9.10 22.38 10.89
CA SER A 131 10.54 22.54 10.76
C SER A 131 11.18 21.36 10.00
N PRO A 132 11.92 21.60 8.89
CA PRO A 132 12.49 20.54 8.04
C PRO A 132 13.65 19.77 8.69
N ARG A 133 13.95 20.00 9.98
CA ARG A 133 15.14 19.47 10.66
C ARG A 133 14.97 18.11 11.31
N ARG A 134 13.76 17.53 11.37
CA ARG A 134 13.62 16.16 11.86
C ARG A 134 14.16 15.19 10.80
N ARG A 135 15.43 14.78 10.93
CA ARG A 135 15.89 13.53 10.33
C ARG A 135 15.04 12.43 10.94
N TYR A 136 14.01 12.02 10.22
CA TYR A 136 13.27 10.83 10.59
C TYR A 136 14.24 9.66 10.47
N GLU A 137 14.47 8.95 11.57
CA GLU A 137 15.21 7.70 11.51
C GLU A 137 14.48 6.80 10.52
N ARG A 138 15.19 6.37 9.48
CA ARG A 138 14.64 5.43 8.51
C ARG A 138 14.57 4.07 9.18
N THR A 139 13.53 3.87 9.98
CA THR A 139 13.17 2.54 10.43
C THR A 139 12.67 1.77 9.20
N GLY A 140 13.18 0.56 9.02
CA GLY A 140 12.74 -0.31 7.92
C GLY A 140 11.24 -0.61 8.03
N VAL A 141 10.63 -0.95 6.90
CA VAL A 141 9.23 -1.40 6.89
C VAL A 141 9.14 -2.77 7.55
N HIS A 142 8.23 -2.92 8.52
CA HIS A 142 7.99 -4.20 9.19
C HIS A 142 7.46 -5.24 8.20
N ARG A 143 8.01 -6.46 8.27
CA ARG A 143 7.55 -7.60 7.47
C ARG A 143 6.74 -8.53 8.34
N PHE A 144 5.48 -8.73 7.97
CA PHE A 144 4.59 -9.59 8.73
C PHE A 144 4.85 -11.07 8.48
N SER A 145 5.04 -11.84 9.55
CA SER A 145 5.15 -13.30 9.49
C SER A 145 3.80 -13.95 9.12
N HIS A 146 3.83 -15.23 8.74
CA HIS A 146 2.62 -16.02 8.45
C HIS A 146 1.56 -15.90 9.56
N LEU A 147 1.96 -16.14 10.81
CA LEU A 147 1.05 -16.12 11.96
C LEU A 147 0.56 -14.71 12.28
N GLU A 148 1.39 -13.68 12.11
CA GLU A 148 0.97 -12.29 12.27
C GLU A 148 -0.12 -11.92 11.28
N ARG A 149 0.02 -12.32 10.02
CA ARG A 149 -0.99 -12.09 8.98
C ARG A 149 -2.31 -12.76 9.32
N VAL A 150 -2.28 -14.00 9.78
CA VAL A 150 -3.48 -14.72 10.26
C VAL A 150 -4.12 -13.97 11.45
N ARG A 151 -3.32 -13.50 12.41
CA ARG A 151 -3.82 -12.74 13.57
C ARG A 151 -4.48 -11.42 13.14
N LEU A 152 -3.86 -10.69 12.21
CA LEU A 152 -4.40 -9.44 11.68
C LEU A 152 -5.76 -9.66 10.99
N LEU A 153 -5.89 -10.70 10.17
CA LEU A 153 -7.15 -11.00 9.50
C LEU A 153 -8.23 -11.50 10.47
N LYS A 154 -7.87 -12.29 11.49
CA LYS A 154 -8.80 -12.65 12.56
C LYS A 154 -9.29 -11.41 13.32
N ALA A 155 -8.40 -10.45 13.61
CA ALA A 155 -8.78 -9.19 14.24
C ALA A 155 -9.73 -8.37 13.34
N ALA A 156 -9.53 -8.42 12.03
CA ALA A 156 -10.41 -7.84 11.01
C ALA A 156 -11.70 -8.66 10.74
N LYS A 157 -12.02 -9.65 11.59
CA LYS A 157 -13.26 -10.45 11.56
C LYS A 157 -13.40 -11.40 10.37
N TYR A 158 -12.31 -11.75 9.70
CA TYR A 158 -12.33 -12.86 8.75
C TYR A 158 -12.42 -14.21 9.47
N THR A 159 -13.18 -15.14 8.89
CA THR A 159 -13.34 -16.47 9.47
C THR A 159 -12.10 -17.33 9.20
N GLY A 160 -11.91 -18.40 9.99
CA GLY A 160 -10.83 -19.37 9.72
C GLY A 160 -10.95 -20.03 8.35
N ARG A 161 -12.18 -20.24 7.87
CA ARG A 161 -12.45 -20.78 6.52
C ARG A 161 -11.97 -19.83 5.43
N ASP A 162 -12.34 -18.54 5.52
CA ASP A 162 -11.93 -17.55 4.53
C ASP A 162 -10.41 -17.41 4.50
N ILE A 163 -9.77 -17.37 5.68
CA ILE A 163 -8.31 -17.27 5.78
C ILE A 163 -7.62 -18.49 5.14
N ALA A 164 -8.16 -19.69 5.32
CA ALA A 164 -7.63 -20.89 4.68
C ALA A 164 -7.75 -20.79 3.15
N CYS A 165 -8.91 -20.34 2.64
CA CYS A 165 -9.11 -20.09 1.21
C CYS A 165 -8.09 -19.09 0.66
N PHE A 166 -7.86 -17.97 1.35
CA PHE A 166 -6.85 -16.97 0.97
C PHE A 166 -5.42 -17.53 0.95
N CYS A 167 -5.12 -18.50 1.81
CA CYS A 167 -3.81 -19.16 1.80
C CYS A 167 -3.65 -20.04 0.57
N SER A 168 -4.68 -20.81 0.22
CA SER A 168 -4.71 -21.66 -0.98
C SER A 168 -4.58 -20.81 -2.24
N GLU A 169 -5.38 -19.76 -2.38
CA GLU A 169 -5.32 -18.84 -3.54
C GLU A 169 -3.91 -18.23 -3.70
N ALA A 170 -3.29 -17.83 -2.59
CA ALA A 170 -1.92 -17.31 -2.62
C ALA A 170 -0.86 -18.37 -2.98
N MET A 171 -1.10 -19.66 -2.70
CA MET A 171 -0.24 -20.75 -3.18
C MET A 171 -0.40 -20.91 -4.69
N ASP A 172 -1.63 -20.97 -5.17
CA ASP A 172 -1.94 -21.16 -6.59
C ASP A 172 -1.33 -20.04 -7.45
N ILE A 173 -1.45 -18.79 -7.01
CA ILE A 173 -0.86 -17.65 -7.71
C ILE A 173 0.68 -17.72 -7.71
N ARG A 174 1.31 -18.19 -6.64
CA ARG A 174 2.78 -18.35 -6.63
C ARG A 174 3.21 -19.45 -7.60
N SER A 175 2.56 -20.61 -7.57
CA SER A 175 2.86 -21.71 -8.47
C SER A 175 2.67 -21.30 -9.93
N SER A 176 1.58 -20.60 -10.26
CA SER A 176 1.33 -20.08 -11.61
C SER A 176 2.40 -19.10 -12.07
N ARG A 177 2.91 -18.23 -11.17
CA ARG A 177 3.99 -17.29 -11.49
C ARG A 177 5.32 -18.00 -11.73
N GLU A 178 5.62 -19.02 -10.92
CA GLU A 178 6.82 -19.83 -11.06
C GLU A 178 6.83 -20.59 -12.39
N GLU A 179 5.71 -21.24 -12.75
CA GLU A 179 5.54 -21.92 -14.04
C GLU A 179 5.73 -20.96 -15.22
N THR A 180 5.06 -19.80 -15.19
CA THR A 180 5.21 -18.77 -16.24
C THR A 180 6.67 -18.31 -16.36
N GLN A 181 7.37 -18.18 -15.24
CA GLN A 181 8.75 -17.76 -15.20
C GLN A 181 9.68 -18.85 -15.77
N GLU A 182 9.45 -20.11 -15.44
CA GLU A 182 10.18 -21.25 -16.01
C GLU A 182 9.99 -21.35 -17.53
N ASP A 183 8.76 -21.23 -18.02
CA ASP A 183 8.45 -21.26 -19.45
C ASP A 183 9.18 -20.13 -20.19
N TRP A 184 9.21 -18.92 -19.61
CA TRP A 184 9.96 -17.80 -20.16
C TRP A 184 11.46 -18.09 -20.25
N TYR A 185 12.05 -18.69 -19.21
CA TYR A 185 13.47 -19.05 -19.23
C TYR A 185 13.77 -20.15 -20.26
N ARG A 186 12.89 -21.14 -20.41
CA ARG A 186 13.02 -22.20 -21.43
C ARG A 186 12.98 -21.61 -22.84
N ALA A 187 11.97 -20.81 -23.15
CA ALA A 187 11.83 -20.17 -24.45
C ALA A 187 13.05 -19.29 -24.81
N ASN A 188 13.58 -18.51 -23.86
CA ASN A 188 14.78 -17.70 -24.09
C ASN A 188 16.04 -18.53 -24.30
N LYS A 189 16.16 -19.68 -23.61
CA LYS A 189 17.28 -20.60 -23.80
C LYS A 189 17.25 -21.23 -25.19
N ASP A 190 16.07 -21.66 -25.63
CA ASP A 190 15.88 -22.29 -26.94
C ASP A 190 16.14 -21.29 -28.07
N ALA A 191 15.67 -20.03 -27.92
CA ALA A 191 15.98 -18.94 -28.85
C ALA A 191 17.48 -18.61 -28.93
N ALA A 192 18.23 -18.76 -27.84
CA ALA A 192 19.67 -18.57 -27.84
C ALA A 192 20.44 -19.75 -28.48
N ALA A 193 19.89 -20.97 -28.43
CA ALA A 193 20.51 -22.14 -29.03
C ALA A 193 20.37 -22.16 -30.57
N ASP A 194 19.28 -21.63 -31.13
CA ASP A 194 19.03 -21.60 -32.57
C ASP A 194 19.97 -20.63 -33.34
N VAL A 195 20.42 -19.55 -32.70
CA VAL A 195 21.32 -18.56 -33.33
C VAL A 195 22.78 -19.08 -33.48
N GLY A 196 23.15 -20.15 -32.78
CA GLY A 196 24.50 -20.71 -32.81
C GLY A 196 24.78 -21.77 -33.90
N GLY A 197 23.78 -22.13 -34.71
CA GLY A 197 23.85 -23.27 -35.66
C GLY A 197 24.16 -22.92 -37.12
N ALA A 198 24.34 -21.65 -37.47
CA ALA A 198 24.64 -21.21 -38.84
C ALA A 198 26.08 -20.66 -38.93
N ALA A 199 27.06 -21.56 -38.98
CA ALA A 199 28.45 -21.26 -39.36
C ALA A 199 29.05 -22.43 -40.13
#